data_AF-A0A258IV81-F1
#
_entry.id   AF-A0A258IV81-F1
#
_cell.length_a   1.000
_cell.length_b   1.000
_cell.length_c   1.000
_cell.angle_alpha   90.00
_cell.angle_beta   90.00
_cell.angle_gamma   90.00
#
_symmetry.space_group_name_H-M   'P 1'
#
loop_
_entity.id
_entity.type
_entity.pdbx_description
1 polymer ?
#
loop_
_entity_poly.entity_id
_entity_poly.type
_entity_poly.pdbx_seq_one_letter_code
_entity_poly.pdbx_strand_id
1 'polypeptide(L)' 'MDLPFTVIALIVLLTLAVFCGWRGARPADILKGPRMVPWRPLMMACAVAIMLLLVHLLNLLGVQTGAQTRY' A
#
# COMPACT_ATOMS: atom_id res chain seq x y z
N MET A 1 14.09 12.31 4.19
CA MET A 1 12.75 12.54 3.63
C MET A 1 11.93 13.16 4.75
N ASP A 2 11.30 14.30 4.49
CA ASP A 2 10.64 15.10 5.52
C ASP A 2 9.30 14.47 5.95
N LEU A 3 8.98 14.57 7.24
CA LEU A 3 7.72 14.12 7.85
C LEU A 3 6.45 14.42 7.03
N PRO A 4 6.24 15.65 6.52
CA PRO A 4 5.06 15.95 5.71
C PRO A 4 5.01 15.15 4.40
N PHE A 5 6.15 14.86 3.78
CA PHE A 5 6.21 14.08 2.55
C PHE A 5 5.75 12.64 2.78
N THR A 6 6.19 12.02 3.88
CA THR A 6 5.79 10.65 4.23
C THR A 6 4.29 10.54 4.50
N VAL A 7 3.70 11.53 5.17
CA VAL A 7 2.26 11.58 5.46
C VAL A 7 1.44 11.73 4.16
N ILE A 8 1.85 12.62 3.27
CA ILE A 8 1.18 12.82 1.97
C ILE A 8 1.24 11.52 1.13
N ALA A 9 2.42 10.90 1.05
CA ALA A 9 2.60 9.64 0.33
C ALA A 9 1.74 8.51 0.91
N LEU A 10 1.61 8.43 2.23
CA LEU A 10 0.78 7.44 2.92
C LEU A 10 -0.70 7.63 2.61
N ILE A 11 -1.21 8.87 2.61
CA ILE A 11 -2.59 9.19 2.24
C ILE A 11 -2.88 8.81 0.78
N VAL A 12 -1.95 9.12 -0.14
CA VAL A 12 -2.08 8.76 -1.56
C VAL A 12 -2.12 7.23 -1.74
N LEU A 13 -1.27 6.49 -1.03
CA LEU A 13 -1.28 5.03 -1.11
C LEU A 13 -2.50 4.39 -0.44
N LEU A 14 -3.00 4.96 0.67
CA LEU A 14 -4.25 4.52 1.27
C LEU A 14 -5.43 4.69 0.31
N THR A 15 -5.54 5.85 -0.33
CA THR A 15 -6.63 6.11 -1.29
C THR A 15 -6.53 5.18 -2.51
N LEU A 16 -5.32 4.92 -3.03
CA LEU A 16 -5.07 3.93 -4.09
C LEU A 16 -5.41 2.50 -3.67
N ALA A 17 -5.06 2.10 -2.44
CA ALA A 17 -5.35 0.76 -1.94
C ALA A 17 -6.84 0.53 -1.71
N VAL A 18 -7.55 1.52 -1.16
CA VAL A 18 -9.01 1.49 -1.00
C VAL A 18 -9.67 1.45 -2.37
N PHE A 19 -9.20 2.24 -3.33
CA PHE A 19 -9.70 2.22 -4.71
C PHE A 19 -9.46 0.87 -5.39
N CYS A 20 -8.25 0.30 -5.28
CA CYS A 20 -7.93 -1.01 -5.81
C CYS A 20 -8.73 -2.13 -5.13
N GLY A 21 -8.94 -2.04 -3.81
CA GLY A 21 -9.78 -2.96 -3.04
C GLY A 21 -11.25 -2.91 -3.46
N TRP A 22 -11.81 -1.70 -3.61
CA TRP A 22 -13.17 -1.50 -4.10
C TRP A 22 -13.36 -2.02 -5.53
N ARG A 23 -12.38 -1.80 -6.42
CA ARG A 23 -12.38 -2.35 -7.78
C ARG A 23 -12.17 -3.87 -7.81
N GLY A 24 -11.41 -4.41 -6.86
CA GLY A 24 -11.16 -5.84 -6.70
C GLY A 24 -12.33 -6.62 -6.11
N ALA A 25 -13.13 -5.97 -5.26
CA ALA A 25 -14.33 -6.50 -4.61
C ALA A 25 -15.57 -6.51 -5.52
N ARG A 26 -15.52 -5.81 -6.67
CA ARG A 26 -16.59 -5.94 -7.67
C ARG A 26 -16.67 -7.38 -8.17
N PRO A 27 -17.88 -7.99 -8.16
CA PRO A 27 -18.07 -9.39 -8.54
C PRO A 27 -17.55 -9.62 -9.95
N ALA A 28 -16.87 -10.74 -10.15
CA ALA A 28 -16.40 -11.14 -11.47
C ALA A 28 -17.63 -11.47 -12.33
N ASP A 29 -17.90 -10.63 -13.34
CA ASP A 29 -18.91 -10.93 -14.36
C ASP A 29 -18.45 -12.17 -15.15
N ILE A 30 -19.02 -13.34 -14.84
CA ILE A 30 -18.73 -14.61 -15.52
C ILE A 30 -19.11 -14.53 -17.02
N LEU A 31 -20.04 -13.64 -17.37
CA LEU A 31 -20.56 -13.40 -18.72
C LEU A 31 -19.69 -12.49 -19.61
N LYS A 32 -18.70 -11.75 -19.07
CA LYS A 32 -17.87 -10.78 -19.83
C LYS A 32 -16.49 -11.29 -20.23
N GLY A 33 -16.18 -12.56 -19.96
CA GLY A 33 -14.89 -13.16 -20.30
C GLY A 33 -13.80 -12.95 -19.22
N PRO A 34 -12.61 -13.53 -19.42
CA PRO A 34 -11.55 -13.62 -18.42
C PRO A 34 -11.15 -12.25 -17.85
N ARG A 35 -10.91 -12.15 -16.53
CA ARG A 35 -10.42 -10.91 -15.90
C ARG A 35 -9.05 -10.53 -16.48
N MET A 36 -9.05 -9.58 -17.42
CA MET A 36 -7.84 -9.09 -18.09
C MET A 36 -6.87 -8.35 -17.16
N VAL A 37 -7.37 -7.78 -16.05
CA VAL A 37 -6.54 -7.10 -15.05
C VAL A 37 -6.62 -7.87 -13.73
N PRO A 38 -5.49 -8.39 -13.21
CA PRO A 38 -5.48 -9.13 -11.96
C PRO A 38 -5.51 -8.15 -10.77
N TRP A 39 -6.70 -7.69 -10.41
CA TRP A 39 -6.91 -6.74 -9.30
C TRP A 39 -6.51 -7.30 -7.92
N ARG A 40 -6.53 -8.63 -7.75
CA ARG A 40 -6.13 -9.30 -6.49
C ARG A 40 -4.63 -9.10 -6.17
N PRO A 41 -3.67 -9.42 -7.07
CA PRO A 41 -2.26 -9.11 -6.80
C PRO A 41 -1.97 -7.61 -6.76
N LEU A 42 -2.70 -6.77 -7.50
CA LEU A 42 -2.54 -5.30 -7.40
C LEU A 42 -2.92 -4.79 -6.00
N MET A 43 -3.97 -5.34 -5.39
CA MET A 43 -4.34 -5.03 -4.00
C MET A 43 -3.26 -5.49 -3.00
N MET A 44 -2.72 -6.70 -3.18
CA MET A 44 -1.61 -7.21 -2.35
C MET A 44 -0.36 -6.33 -2.46
N ALA A 45 0.01 -5.90 -3.67
CA ALA A 45 1.14 -4.99 -3.88
C ALA A 45 0.94 -3.64 -3.17
N CYS A 46 -0.28 -3.07 -3.22
CA CYS A 46 -0.60 -1.86 -2.47
C CYS A 46 -0.53 -2.08 -0.95
N ALA A 47 -1.00 -3.22 -0.45
CA ALA A 47 -0.93 -3.54 0.97
C ALA A 47 0.52 -3.64 1.48
N VAL A 48 1.40 -4.28 0.70
CA VAL A 48 2.84 -4.36 1.01
C VAL A 48 3.47 -2.96 1.00
N ALA A 49 3.15 -2.14 0.00
CA ALA A 49 3.66 -0.77 -0.07
C ALA A 49 3.21 0.09 1.13
N ILE A 50 1.95 -0.03 1.57
CA ILE A 50 1.45 0.63 2.77
C ILE A 50 2.21 0.15 4.00
N MET A 51 2.42 -1.16 4.14
CA MET A 51 3.14 -1.71 5.28
C MET A 51 4.57 -1.16 5.39
N LEU A 52 5.29 -1.07 4.25
CA LEU A 52 6.64 -0.49 4.21
C LEU A 52 6.66 1.01 4.55
N LEU A 53 5.69 1.78 4.07
CA LEU A 53 5.57 3.20 4.42
C LEU A 53 5.22 3.43 5.88
N LEU A 54 4.42 2.54 6.47
CA LEU A 54 4.07 2.60 7.89
C LEU A 54 5.31 2.35 8.76
N VAL A 55 6.14 1.37 8.39
CA VAL A 55 7.45 1.16 9.02
C VAL A 55 8.35 2.38 8.88
N HIS A 56 8.40 3.01 7.70
CA HIS A 56 9.18 4.23 7.48
C HIS A 56 8.68 5.39 8.34
N LEU A 57 7.36 5.54 8.49
CA LEU A 57 6.74 6.56 9.32
C LEU A 57 7.04 6.32 10.82
N LEU A 58 6.96 5.08 11.29
CA LEU A 58 7.35 4.71 12.66
C LEU A 58 8.83 5.05 12.92
N ASN A 59 9.71 4.74 11.97
CA ASN A 59 11.14 5.07 12.08
C ASN A 59 11.37 6.59 12.15
N LEU A 60 10.59 7.37 11.39
CA LEU A 60 10.65 8.84 11.41
C LEU A 60 10.08 9.45 12.70
N LEU A 61 9.12 8.77 13.34
CA LEU A 61 8.58 9.09 14.67
C LEU A 61 9.53 8.67 15.81
N GLY A 62 10.71 8.12 15.50
CA GLY A 62 11.69 7.68 16.48
C GLY A 62 11.48 6.26 17.01
N VAL A 63 10.50 5.52 16.48
CA VAL A 63 10.30 4.11 16.78
C VAL A 63 11.18 3.28 15.84
N GLN A 64 12.38 2.91 16.31
CA GLN A 64 13.30 2.06 15.55
C GLN A 64 12.75 0.62 15.45
N THR A 65 12.09 0.33 14.34
CA THR A 65 11.59 -1.02 13.98
C THR A 65 12.67 -1.98 13.46
N GLY A 66 13.95 -1.61 13.52
CA GLY A 66 15.08 -2.45 13.10
C GLY A 66 16.35 -2.17 13.91
N ALA A 67 17.19 -3.20 14.08
CA ALA A 67 18.50 -3.05 14.70
C ALA A 67 19.33 -2.03 13.92
N GLN A 68 19.84 -1.02 14.61
CA GLN A 68 20.75 -0.03 14.04
C GLN A 68 22.02 -0.76 13.57
N THR A 69 22.13 -1.07 12.27
CA THR A 69 23.41 -1.51 11.70
C THR A 69 24.32 -0.29 11.64
N ARG A 70 25.00 -0.05 12.77
CA ARG A 70 26.04 0.94 12.95
C ARG A 70 27.25 0.48 12.14
N TYR A 71 27.40 1.02 10.94
CA TYR A 71 28.66 1.02 10.19
C TYR A 71 29.36 2.37 10.40
#